data_AF-A0AAE0S1R3-F1
#
_entry.id   AF-A0AAE0S1R3-F1
#
_cell.length_a   1.000
_cell.length_b   1.000
_cell.length_c   1.000
_cell.angle_alpha   90.00
_cell.angle_beta   90.00
_cell.angle_gamma   90.00
#
_symmetry.space_group_name_H-M   'P 1'
#
loop_
_entity.id
_entity.type
_entity.pdbx_description
1 polymer ?
#
loop_
_entity_poly.entity_id
_entity_poly.type
_entity_poly.pdbx_seq_one_letter_code
_entity_poly.pdbx_strand_id
1 'polypeptide(L)'
;MTLYMDSGIDSRASGASTLPLIFHEFPICSGINTNDHSLSLAMVKAIERNDMEPMIKHELKNRINFKRMAEGKEELMVDFSEKPKAELTTEEKMKVERRREQNRMAARRFREKHNTLGIKLQKVSYCIKKIIDWEKSKNF
;
A
#
# COMPACT_ATOMS: atom_id res chain seq x y z
N MET A 1 -15.68 46.91 22.30
CA MET A 1 -15.57 45.73 23.18
C MET A 1 -15.16 44.56 22.30
N THR A 2 -13.85 44.43 22.07
CA THR A 2 -13.24 43.49 21.12
C THR A 2 -12.90 42.20 21.86
N LEU A 3 -13.52 41.08 21.45
CA LEU A 3 -13.15 39.75 21.94
C LEU A 3 -12.31 39.03 20.90
N TYR A 4 -11.17 38.57 21.40
CA TYR A 4 -10.03 37.93 20.76
C TYR A 4 -10.41 36.60 20.10
N MET A 5 -9.86 36.34 18.91
CA MET A 5 -9.85 35.03 18.26
C MET A 5 -8.50 34.38 18.55
N ASP A 6 -8.48 33.31 19.35
CA ASP A 6 -7.28 32.50 19.60
C ASP A 6 -7.03 31.54 18.43
N SER A 7 -6.06 31.90 17.58
CA SER A 7 -5.44 30.97 16.63
C SER A 7 -4.09 30.52 17.18
N GLY A 8 -4.07 29.38 17.87
CA GLY A 8 -2.85 28.72 18.31
C GLY A 8 -2.10 28.08 17.13
N ILE A 9 -1.03 28.75 16.69
CA ILE A 9 -0.02 28.18 15.80
C ILE A 9 1.27 28.12 16.62
N ASP A 10 1.58 26.94 17.16
CA ASP A 10 2.88 26.66 17.79
C ASP A 10 3.93 26.40 16.71
N SER A 11 4.55 27.47 16.22
CA SER A 11 5.76 27.41 15.38
C SER A 11 7.00 27.17 16.26
N ARG A 12 7.20 25.90 16.64
CA ARG A 12 8.39 25.46 17.39
C ARG A 12 9.61 25.39 16.47
N ALA A 13 10.46 26.40 16.60
CA ALA A 13 11.92 26.39 16.52
C ALA A 13 12.58 25.55 15.40
N SER A 14 13.01 26.25 14.35
CA SER A 14 14.06 25.83 13.42
C SER A 14 15.42 25.72 14.14
N GLY A 15 15.72 24.54 14.66
CA GLY A 15 17.07 24.14 15.07
C GLY A 15 17.62 23.14 14.06
N ALA A 16 18.17 23.63 12.94
CA ALA A 16 18.90 22.78 12.00
C ALA A 16 20.26 22.43 12.61
N SER A 17 20.31 21.38 13.45
CA SER A 17 21.57 20.76 13.84
C SER A 17 22.08 19.95 12.65
N THR A 18 23.03 20.50 11.93
CA THR A 18 23.84 19.81 10.93
C THR A 18 24.58 18.67 11.62
N LEU A 19 24.02 17.46 11.59
CA LEU A 19 24.74 16.28 12.03
C LEU A 19 25.88 16.01 11.04
N PRO A 20 27.12 15.82 11.52
CA PRO A 20 28.23 15.53 10.63
C PRO A 20 27.96 14.18 9.94
N LEU A 21 28.06 14.18 8.62
CA LEU A 21 28.12 12.98 7.80
C LEU A 21 29.42 12.24 8.11
N ILE A 22 29.45 11.54 9.25
CA ILE A 22 30.44 10.50 9.50
C ILE A 22 30.04 9.35 8.57
N PHE A 23 30.60 9.38 7.36
CA PHE A 23 30.76 8.18 6.55
C PHE A 23 31.63 7.23 7.36
N HIS A 24 31.01 6.47 8.26
CA HIS A 24 31.62 5.24 8.74
C HIS A 24 31.76 4.36 7.52
N GLU A 25 32.97 4.33 6.97
CA GLU A 25 33.41 3.28 6.06
C GLU A 25 33.03 1.96 6.72
N PHE A 26 32.02 1.30 6.15
CA PHE A 26 31.58 0.02 6.65
C PHE A 26 32.75 -0.95 6.42
N PRO A 27 33.27 -1.59 7.48
CA PRO A 27 34.29 -2.61 7.29
C PRO A 27 33.68 -3.69 6.41
N ILE A 28 34.28 -3.90 5.24
CA ILE A 28 33.96 -5.00 4.35
C ILE A 28 34.37 -6.26 5.12
N CYS A 29 33.42 -6.90 5.81
CA CYS A 29 33.64 -8.20 6.41
C CYS A 29 33.88 -9.21 5.28
N SER A 30 35.15 -9.52 5.03
CA SER A 30 35.66 -10.53 4.11
C SER A 30 35.43 -11.97 4.60
N GLY A 31 34.33 -12.21 5.32
CA GLY A 31 33.92 -13.53 5.79
C GLY A 31 32.86 -14.11 4.87
N ILE A 32 33.23 -14.47 3.64
CA ILE A 32 32.31 -15.19 2.74
C ILE A 32 32.22 -16.63 3.24
N ASN A 33 31.29 -16.91 4.15
CA ASN A 33 30.91 -18.27 4.46
C ASN A 33 30.01 -18.75 3.31
N THR A 34 30.60 -19.44 2.33
CA THR A 34 29.98 -19.81 1.05
C THR A 34 28.85 -20.84 1.16
N ASN A 35 28.53 -21.32 2.36
CA ASN A 35 27.56 -22.39 2.62
C ASN A 35 26.29 -21.91 3.36
N ASP A 36 25.93 -20.63 3.25
CA ASP A 36 24.69 -20.14 3.85
C ASP A 36 23.46 -20.55 3.02
N HIS A 37 22.81 -21.65 3.41
CA HIS A 37 21.56 -22.15 2.80
C HIS A 37 20.46 -21.07 2.80
N SER A 38 20.48 -20.10 3.72
CA SER A 38 19.51 -19.00 3.73
C SER A 38 19.70 -18.05 2.53
N LEU A 39 20.96 -17.83 2.12
CA LEU A 39 21.28 -16.95 0.99
C LEU A 39 20.86 -17.58 -0.35
N SER A 40 21.14 -18.87 -0.54
CA SER A 40 20.74 -19.59 -1.76
C SER A 40 19.23 -19.62 -1.93
N LEU A 41 18.47 -19.85 -0.84
CA LEU A 41 17.00 -19.77 -0.85
C LEU A 41 16.49 -18.37 -1.22
N ALA A 42 17.11 -17.32 -0.70
CA ALA A 42 16.73 -15.95 -1.03
C ALA A 42 16.98 -15.65 -2.51
N MET A 43 18.10 -16.12 -3.06
CA MET A 43 18.43 -15.98 -4.48
C MET A 43 17.44 -16.72 -5.37
N VAL A 44 17.09 -17.97 -5.06
CA VAL A 44 16.08 -18.74 -5.81
C VAL A 44 14.74 -18.00 -5.81
N LYS A 45 14.27 -17.53 -4.65
CA LYS A 45 13.02 -16.76 -4.56
C LYS A 45 13.05 -15.46 -5.36
N ALA A 46 14.20 -14.80 -5.42
CA ALA A 46 14.34 -13.56 -6.18
C ALA A 46 14.25 -13.83 -7.69
N ILE A 47 14.88 -14.91 -8.16
CA ILE A 47 14.80 -15.36 -9.55
C ILE A 47 13.36 -15.76 -9.91
N GLU A 48 12.71 -16.58 -9.08
CA GLU A 48 11.33 -17.05 -9.30
C GLU A 48 10.31 -15.90 -9.40
N ARG A 49 10.49 -14.87 -8.58
CA ARG A 49 9.57 -13.71 -8.52
C ARG A 49 9.97 -12.57 -9.44
N ASN A 50 11.16 -12.65 -10.05
CA ASN A 50 11.80 -11.55 -10.77
C ASN A 50 11.82 -10.25 -9.94
N ASP A 51 12.10 -10.38 -8.64
CA ASP A 51 12.10 -9.30 -7.65
C ASP A 51 13.29 -9.48 -6.71
N MET A 52 14.06 -8.42 -6.49
CA MET A 52 15.24 -8.44 -5.62
C MET A 52 14.90 -8.32 -4.14
N GLU A 53 13.64 -8.03 -3.79
CA GLU A 53 13.19 -7.88 -2.41
C GLU A 53 13.65 -9.03 -1.47
N PRO A 54 13.60 -10.32 -1.85
CA PRO A 54 14.05 -11.42 -0.99
C PRO A 54 15.55 -11.33 -0.64
N MET A 55 16.39 -10.88 -1.57
CA MET A 55 17.82 -10.72 -1.34
C MET A 55 18.11 -9.51 -0.45
N ILE A 56 17.41 -8.39 -0.67
CA ILE A 56 17.55 -7.18 0.14
C ILE A 56 17.14 -7.47 1.60
N LYS A 57 16.05 -8.20 1.82
CA LYS A 57 15.62 -8.64 3.16
C LYS A 57 16.67 -9.52 3.84
N HIS A 58 17.31 -10.41 3.08
CA HIS A 58 18.38 -11.27 3.60
C HIS A 58 19.59 -10.46 4.05
N GLU A 59 20.07 -9.54 3.20
CA GLU A 59 21.19 -8.65 3.53
C GLU A 59 20.89 -7.79 4.77
N LEU A 60 19.69 -7.19 4.80
CA LEU A 60 19.27 -6.34 5.92
C LEU A 60 19.23 -7.13 7.24
N LYS A 61 18.71 -8.36 7.23
CA LYS A 61 18.71 -9.25 8.40
C LYS A 61 20.13 -9.47 8.90
N ASN A 62 21.07 -9.83 8.02
CA ASN A 62 22.45 -10.12 8.39
C ASN A 62 23.15 -8.88 8.96
N ARG A 63 22.91 -7.71 8.37
CA ARG A 63 23.46 -6.45 8.85
C ARG A 63 22.94 -6.07 10.25
N ILE A 64 21.66 -6.29 10.50
CA ILE A 64 21.06 -6.08 11.83
C ILE A 64 21.68 -7.03 12.85
N ASN A 65 21.76 -8.32 12.52
CA ASN A 65 22.34 -9.32 13.41
C ASN A 65 23.82 -9.05 13.71
N PHE A 66 24.61 -8.70 12.70
CA PHE A 66 26.02 -8.32 12.87
C PHE A 66 26.16 -7.15 13.84
N LYS A 67 25.38 -6.08 13.64
CA LYS A 67 25.41 -4.91 14.53
C LYS A 67 25.01 -5.30 15.97
N ARG A 68 24.01 -6.16 16.15
CA ARG A 68 23.60 -6.64 17.48
C ARG A 68 24.71 -7.44 18.16
N MET A 69 25.34 -8.38 17.45
CA MET A 69 26.43 -9.18 18.01
C MET A 69 27.64 -8.32 18.35
N ALA A 70 27.96 -7.31 17.53
CA ALA A 70 29.00 -6.34 17.84
C ALA A 70 28.71 -5.51 19.11
N GLU A 71 27.42 -5.28 19.41
CA GLU A 71 26.96 -4.65 20.65
C GLU A 71 26.84 -5.66 21.83
N GLY A 72 27.26 -6.92 21.66
CA GLY A 72 27.16 -7.98 22.66
C GLY A 72 25.73 -8.51 22.88
N LYS A 73 24.81 -8.21 21.97
CA LYS A 73 23.42 -8.69 22.01
C LYS A 73 23.29 -9.98 21.20
N GLU A 74 22.37 -10.83 21.63
CA GLU A 74 22.03 -12.05 20.91
C GLU A 74 21.34 -11.76 19.56
N GLU A 75 21.35 -12.79 18.71
CA GLU A 75 20.66 -12.81 17.42
C GLU A 75 19.17 -12.46 17.60
N LEU A 76 18.62 -11.69 16.66
CA LEU A 76 17.23 -11.28 16.72
C LEU A 76 16.29 -12.48 16.45
N MET A 77 15.70 -13.01 17.53
CA MET A 77 14.63 -14.00 17.46
C MET A 77 13.27 -13.29 17.41
N VAL A 78 12.52 -13.49 16.33
CA VAL A 78 11.15 -13.00 16.19
C VAL A 78 10.21 -14.18 16.43
N ASP A 79 9.41 -14.11 17.50
CA ASP A 79 8.30 -15.03 17.69
C ASP A 79 7.12 -14.59 16.80
N PHE A 80 6.70 -15.47 15.91
CA PHE A 80 5.53 -15.28 15.05
C PHE A 80 4.29 -15.92 15.67
N SER A 81 4.11 -15.76 16.98
CA SER A 81 2.88 -16.19 17.63
C SER A 81 1.68 -15.51 16.98
N GLU A 82 0.70 -16.33 16.57
CA GLU A 82 -0.55 -15.82 16.01
C GLU A 82 -1.22 -14.93 17.06
N LYS A 83 -1.40 -13.65 16.72
CA LYS A 83 -2.09 -12.73 17.63
C LYS A 83 -3.51 -13.26 17.85
N PRO A 84 -3.98 -13.33 19.11
CA PRO A 84 -5.34 -13.75 19.38
C PRO A 84 -6.30 -12.78 18.65
N LYS A 85 -7.25 -13.35 17.90
CA LYS A 85 -8.28 -12.55 17.23
C LYS A 85 -9.15 -11.95 18.32
N ALA A 86 -9.11 -10.62 18.47
CA ALA A 86 -10.00 -9.92 19.38
C ALA A 86 -11.45 -10.15 18.95
N GLU A 87 -12.30 -10.59 19.88
CA GLU A 87 -13.73 -10.70 19.63
C GLU A 87 -14.34 -9.31 19.53
N LEU A 88 -15.06 -9.04 18.44
CA LEU A 88 -15.75 -7.77 18.26
C LEU A 88 -16.86 -7.63 19.29
N THR A 89 -16.94 -6.45 19.90
CA THR A 89 -18.05 -6.07 20.76
C THR A 89 -19.35 -6.00 19.95
N THR A 90 -20.50 -6.06 20.64
CA THR A 90 -21.81 -5.98 19.99
C THR A 90 -21.97 -4.69 19.18
N GLU A 91 -21.46 -3.57 19.70
CA GLU A 91 -21.46 -2.26 19.04
C GLU A 91 -20.63 -2.24 17.75
N GLU A 92 -19.45 -2.85 17.78
CA GLU A 92 -18.58 -2.95 16.60
C GLU A 92 -19.19 -3.85 15.52
N LYS A 93 -19.81 -4.97 15.92
CA LYS A 93 -20.56 -5.83 14.98
C LYS A 93 -21.68 -5.06 14.29
N MET A 94 -22.43 -4.24 15.03
CA MET A 94 -23.47 -3.39 14.44
C MET A 94 -22.92 -2.35 13.45
N LYS A 95 -21.78 -1.72 13.76
CA LYS A 95 -21.12 -0.77 12.83
C LYS A 95 -20.68 -1.45 11.54
N VAL A 96 -20.11 -2.65 11.64
CA VAL A 96 -19.70 -3.44 10.47
C VAL A 96 -20.91 -3.77 9.60
N GLU A 97 -22.01 -4.23 10.20
CA GLU A 97 -23.20 -4.60 9.44
C GLU A 97 -23.84 -3.38 8.77
N ARG A 98 -23.93 -2.25 9.47
CA ARG A 98 -24.40 -0.99 8.87
C ARG A 98 -23.54 -0.57 7.67
N ARG A 99 -22.22 -0.69 7.77
CA ARG A 99 -21.30 -0.33 6.67
C ARG A 99 -21.47 -1.28 5.48
N ARG A 100 -21.65 -2.58 5.72
CA ARG A 100 -21.93 -3.57 4.68
C ARG A 100 -23.21 -3.25 3.94
N GLU A 101 -24.27 -2.92 4.67
CA GLU A 101 -25.55 -2.60 4.05
C GLU A 101 -25.50 -1.30 3.24
N GLN A 102 -24.84 -0.27 3.76
CA GLN A 102 -24.59 0.96 3.01
C GLN A 102 -23.79 0.70 1.72
N ASN A 103 -22.75 -0.15 1.79
CA ASN A 103 -21.97 -0.51 0.61
C ASN A 103 -22.80 -1.31 -0.40
N ARG A 104 -23.65 -2.24 0.07
CA ARG A 104 -24.58 -3.00 -0.77
C ARG A 104 -25.51 -2.08 -1.55
N MET A 105 -26.11 -1.10 -0.85
CA MET A 105 -27.00 -0.12 -1.46
C MET A 105 -26.27 0.82 -2.42
N ALA A 106 -25.06 1.27 -2.07
CA ALA A 106 -24.23 2.10 -2.93
C ALA A 106 -23.83 1.36 -4.22
N ALA A 107 -23.42 0.10 -4.11
CA ALA A 107 -23.06 -0.74 -5.25
C ALA A 107 -24.25 -0.98 -6.18
N ARG A 108 -25.45 -1.21 -5.63
CA ARG A 108 -26.68 -1.31 -6.42
C ARG A 108 -26.96 -0.02 -7.20
N ARG A 109 -26.95 1.13 -6.52
CA ARG A 109 -27.13 2.45 -7.15
C ARG A 109 -26.10 2.74 -8.24
N PHE A 110 -24.85 2.36 -8.01
CA PHE A 110 -23.78 2.52 -8.99
C PHE A 110 -24.06 1.70 -10.27
N ARG A 111 -24.44 0.43 -10.12
CA ARG A 111 -24.79 -0.44 -11.27
C ARG A 111 -26.02 0.09 -12.02
N GLU A 112 -27.05 0.52 -11.32
CA GLU A 112 -28.24 1.12 -11.93
C GLU A 112 -27.90 2.40 -12.71
N LYS A 113 -27.05 3.27 -12.15
CA LYS A 113 -26.57 4.48 -12.84
C LYS A 113 -25.75 4.14 -14.08
N HIS A 114 -24.89 3.14 -14.02
CA HIS A 114 -24.07 2.74 -15.15
C HIS A 114 -24.91 2.11 -16.28
N ASN A 115 -25.89 1.27 -15.92
CA ASN A 115 -26.82 0.67 -16.89
C ASN A 115 -27.69 1.71 -17.58
N THR A 116 -28.20 2.71 -16.83
CA THR A 116 -29.00 3.79 -17.43
C THR A 116 -28.18 4.67 -18.38
N LEU A 117 -26.91 4.93 -18.08
CA LEU A 117 -26.01 5.63 -19.00
C LEU A 117 -25.75 4.81 -20.27
N GLY A 118 -25.48 3.51 -20.14
CA GLY A 118 -25.31 2.60 -21.29
C GLY A 118 -26.53 2.57 -22.20
N ILE A 119 -27.74 2.50 -21.63
CA ILE A 119 -29.01 2.54 -22.38
C ILE A 119 -29.18 3.89 -23.12
N LYS A 120 -28.84 5.01 -22.47
CA LYS A 120 -28.92 6.34 -23.10
C LYS A 120 -27.96 6.46 -24.30
N LEU A 121 -26.73 5.98 -24.16
CA LEU A 121 -25.73 6.00 -25.24
C LEU A 121 -26.16 5.12 -26.42
N GLN A 122 -26.72 3.95 -26.17
CA GLN A 122 -27.25 3.08 -27.22
C GLN A 122 -28.39 3.73 -27.99
N LYS A 123 -29.32 4.43 -27.31
CA LYS A 123 -30.41 5.16 -27.96
C LYS A 123 -29.89 6.27 -28.87
N VAL A 124 -28.93 7.07 -28.40
CA VAL A 124 -28.32 8.14 -29.21
C VAL A 124 -27.63 7.55 -30.45
N SER A 125 -26.85 6.48 -30.27
CA SER A 125 -26.20 5.78 -31.40
C SER A 125 -27.22 5.29 -32.43
N TYR A 126 -28.32 4.70 -31.98
CA TYR A 126 -29.40 4.25 -32.86
C TYR A 126 -30.05 5.41 -33.64
N CYS A 127 -30.33 6.53 -32.98
CA CYS A 127 -30.89 7.72 -33.64
C CYS A 127 -29.94 8.28 -34.70
N ILE A 128 -28.64 8.37 -34.40
CA ILE A 128 -27.62 8.84 -35.35
C ILE A 128 -27.56 7.93 -36.57
N LYS A 129 -27.53 6.60 -36.36
CA LYS A 129 -27.55 5.62 -37.47
C LYS A 129 -28.77 5.81 -38.38
N LYS A 130 -29.96 5.95 -37.78
CA LYS A 130 -31.21 6.21 -38.52
C LYS A 130 -31.16 7.49 -39.36
N ILE A 131 -30.55 8.56 -38.85
CA ILE A 131 -30.40 9.82 -39.59
C ILE A 131 -29.45 9.64 -40.77
N ILE A 132 -28.30 9.00 -40.57
CA ILE A 132 -27.32 8.72 -41.62
C ILE A 132 -27.93 7.86 -42.73
N ASP A 133 -28.66 6.81 -42.35
CA ASP A 133 -29.30 5.91 -43.32
C ASP A 133 -30.37 6.65 -44.15
N TRP A 134 -31.08 7.59 -43.54
CA TRP A 134 -32.04 8.46 -44.23
C TRP A 134 -31.39 9.49 -45.16
N GLU A 135 -30.25 10.07 -44.77
CA GLU A 135 -29.48 10.95 -45.67
C GLU A 135 -28.96 10.18 -46.88
N LYS A 136 -28.50 8.95 -46.69
CA LYS A 136 -28.03 8.09 -47.79
C LYS A 136 -29.14 7.74 -48.76
N SER A 137 -30.37 7.50 -48.29
CA SER A 137 -31.51 7.18 -49.15
C SER A 137 -32.07 8.38 -49.91
N LYS A 138 -31.69 9.62 -49.55
CA LYS A 138 -32.02 10.84 -50.29
C LYS A 138 -31.03 11.21 -51.40
N ASN A 139 -29.80 10.70 -51.31
CA ASN A 139 -28.72 10.99 -52.24
C ASN A 139 -28.60 9.95 -53.37
N PHE A 140 -29.55 9.01 -53.44
CA PHE A 140 -29.78 8.08 -54.55
C PHE A 140 -31.14 8.38 -55.16
#